data_AF-A0A849Q1C1-F1
#
_entry.id   AF-A0A849Q1C1-F1
#
_cell.length_a   1.000
_cell.length_b   1.000
_cell.length_c   1.000
_cell.angle_alpha   90.00
_cell.angle_beta   90.00
_cell.angle_gamma   90.00
#
_symmetry.space_group_name_H-M   'P 1'
#
loop_
_entity.id
_entity.type
_entity.pdbx_description
1 polymer ?
#
loop_
_entity_poly.entity_id
_entity_poly.type
_entity_poly.pdbx_seq_one_letter_code
_entity_poly.pdbx_strand_id
1 'polypeptide(L)'
;MRILAISDTHLRGGDIPPTFRGLVDDCDIIAHAGDFTSNECYNAFAATGKLKAVCGNSDDSELKKILPERLVFETEGVKIGIVHEGSLSIMDTTA
;
A
#
# COMPACT_ATOMS: atom_id res chain seq x y z
N MET A 1 12.17 13.17 5.04
CA MET A 1 11.53 11.88 4.75
C MET A 1 10.42 12.08 3.73
N ARG A 2 10.27 11.17 2.77
CA ARG A 2 9.23 11.20 1.73
C ARG A 2 8.40 9.92 1.77
N ILE A 3 7.09 10.08 1.83
CA ILE A 3 6.13 8.96 1.76
C ILE A 3 5.43 9.03 0.39
N LEU A 4 5.51 7.94 -0.37
CA LEU A 4 4.76 7.75 -1.59
C LEU A 4 3.44 7.06 -1.26
N ALA A 5 2.34 7.80 -1.29
CA ALA A 5 1.01 7.27 -1.07
C ALA A 5 0.33 6.91 -2.40
N ILE A 6 -0.06 5.66 -2.57
CA ILE A 6 -0.70 5.12 -3.78
C ILE A 6 -1.78 4.08 -3.44
N SER A 7 -2.63 3.76 -4.42
CA SER A 7 -3.69 2.77 -4.31
C SER A 7 -4.12 2.32 -5.70
N ASP A 8 -4.95 1.27 -5.79
CA ASP A 8 -5.67 0.89 -7.01
C ASP A 8 -4.75 0.71 -8.23
N THR A 9 -3.55 0.18 -7.98
CA THR A 9 -2.46 0.13 -8.96
C THR A 9 -2.86 -0.70 -10.19
N HIS A 10 -3.61 -1.79 -10.01
CA HIS A 10 -4.22 -2.58 -11.11
C HIS A 10 -3.26 -2.90 -12.28
N LEU A 11 -1.96 -3.05 -12.00
CA LEU A 11 -0.95 -3.30 -13.02
C LEU A 11 -1.04 -4.75 -13.50
N ARG A 12 -0.96 -4.93 -14.83
CA ARG A 12 -0.81 -6.24 -15.44
C ARG A 12 0.64 -6.68 -15.31
N GLY A 13 0.93 -7.55 -14.34
CA GLY A 13 2.27 -8.05 -14.06
C GLY A 13 3.05 -7.20 -13.05
N GLY A 14 4.36 -7.44 -12.96
CA GLY A 14 5.26 -6.80 -11.98
C GLY A 14 6.05 -5.58 -12.46
N ASP A 15 5.83 -5.11 -13.69
CA ASP A 15 6.62 -4.01 -14.25
C ASP A 15 6.10 -2.64 -13.79
N ILE A 16 6.87 -2.00 -12.91
CA ILE A 16 6.63 -0.62 -12.48
C ILE A 16 7.04 0.33 -13.62
N PRO A 17 6.15 1.22 -14.11
CA PRO A 17 6.48 2.14 -15.19
C PRO A 17 7.75 2.95 -14.91
N PRO A 18 8.64 3.18 -15.90
CA PRO A 18 9.92 3.87 -15.68
C PRO A 18 9.77 5.27 -15.07
N THR A 19 8.71 5.99 -15.44
CA THR A 19 8.39 7.31 -14.89
C THR A 19 8.01 7.24 -13.40
N PHE A 20 7.40 6.14 -12.96
CA PHE A 20 7.05 5.89 -11.58
C PHE A 20 8.22 5.35 -10.76
N ARG A 21 9.15 4.64 -11.42
CA ARG A 21 10.35 4.08 -10.77
C ARG A 21 11.19 5.15 -10.06
N GLY A 22 11.35 6.32 -10.67
CA GLY A 22 12.06 7.44 -10.04
C GLY A 22 11.42 7.89 -8.72
N LEU A 23 10.09 7.87 -8.62
CA LEU A 23 9.37 8.21 -7.38
C LEU A 23 9.55 7.14 -6.31
N VAL A 24 9.55 5.86 -6.71
CA VAL A 24 9.80 4.71 -5.83
C VAL A 24 11.22 4.75 -5.25
N ASP A 25 12.20 5.13 -6.07
CA ASP A 25 13.60 5.17 -5.65
C ASP A 25 13.88 6.37 -4.72
N ASP A 26 13.25 7.53 -4.95
CA ASP A 26 13.41 8.77 -4.18
C ASP A 26 12.57 8.84 -2.88
N CYS A 27 11.66 7.90 -2.67
CA CYS A 27 10.87 7.80 -1.43
C CYS A 27 11.53 6.91 -0.36
N ASP A 28 11.17 7.14 0.91
CA ASP A 28 11.62 6.33 2.04
C ASP A 28 10.59 5.22 2.38
N ILE A 29 9.30 5.53 2.22
CA ILE A 29 8.17 4.64 2.52
C ILE A 29 7.18 4.68 1.36
N ILE A 30 6.66 3.51 0.99
CA ILE A 30 5.54 3.37 0.06
C ILE A 30 4.31 2.95 0.88
N ALA A 31 3.34 3.84 1.01
CA ALA A 31 2.05 3.55 1.65
C ALA A 31 1.04 3.17 0.57
N HIS A 32 0.62 1.90 0.50
CA HIS A 32 -0.28 1.40 -0.53
C HIS A 32 -1.63 0.96 0.04
N ALA A 33 -2.73 1.56 -0.42
CA ALA A 33 -4.07 1.27 0.08
C ALA A 33 -4.75 0.08 -0.64
N GLY A 34 -4.00 -0.98 -0.98
CA GLY A 34 -4.54 -2.18 -1.65
C GLY A 34 -4.86 -2.04 -3.14
N ASP A 35 -5.38 -3.11 -3.71
CA ASP A 35 -5.72 -3.28 -5.14
C ASP A 35 -4.48 -3.33 -6.06
N PHE A 36 -3.59 -4.26 -5.72
CA PHE A 36 -2.44 -4.66 -6.54
C PHE A 36 -2.87 -5.54 -7.72
N THR A 37 -3.88 -6.39 -7.54
CA THR A 37 -4.51 -7.31 -8.51
C THR A 37 -3.65 -8.45 -9.07
N SER A 38 -2.42 -8.61 -8.60
CA SER A 38 -1.64 -9.84 -8.82
C SER A 38 -0.49 -9.93 -7.82
N ASN A 39 -0.05 -11.17 -7.52
CA ASN A 39 1.14 -11.39 -6.70
C ASN A 39 2.41 -10.80 -7.34
N GLU A 40 2.51 -10.79 -8.67
CA GLU A 40 3.65 -10.20 -9.37
C GLU A 40 3.76 -8.69 -9.12
N CYS A 41 2.65 -7.96 -9.24
CA CYS A 41 2.57 -6.54 -8.92
C CYS A 41 2.99 -6.30 -7.46
N TYR A 42 2.36 -7.00 -6.52
CA TYR A 42 2.71 -6.88 -5.10
C TYR A 42 4.20 -7.13 -4.85
N ASN A 43 4.77 -8.21 -5.42
CA ASN A 43 6.16 -8.57 -5.23
C ASN A 43 7.13 -7.51 -5.76
N ALA A 44 6.78 -6.81 -6.84
CA ALA A 44 7.60 -5.73 -7.40
C ALA A 44 7.76 -4.56 -6.41
N PHE A 45 6.68 -4.20 -5.70
CA PHE A 45 6.73 -3.20 -4.65
C PHE A 45 7.35 -3.73 -3.36
N ALA A 46 7.04 -4.97 -2.97
CA ALA A 46 7.58 -5.59 -1.77
C ALA A 46 9.11 -5.75 -1.82
N ALA A 47 9.67 -6.05 -3.01
CA ALA A 47 11.10 -6.17 -3.25
C ALA A 47 11.89 -4.87 -2.98
N THR A 48 11.22 -3.70 -2.92
CA THR A 48 11.87 -2.44 -2.55
C THR A 48 12.25 -2.38 -1.08
N GLY A 49 11.63 -3.19 -0.21
CA GLY A 49 11.79 -3.14 1.25
C GLY A 49 11.14 -1.92 1.91
N LYS A 50 10.49 -1.04 1.14
CA LYS A 50 9.88 0.23 1.61
C LYS A 50 8.37 0.15 1.80
N LEU A 51 7.75 -0.99 1.46
CA LEU A 51 6.30 -1.13 1.33
C LEU A 51 5.59 -1.28 2.69
N LYS A 52 4.54 -0.48 2.86
CA LYS A 52 3.51 -0.56 3.91
C LYS A 52 2.16 -0.65 3.19
N ALA A 53 1.52 -1.82 3.23
CA ALA A 53 0.34 -2.08 2.42
C ALA A 53 -0.78 -2.80 3.18
N VAL A 54 -2.01 -2.61 2.69
CA VAL A 54 -3.20 -3.37 3.07
C VAL A 54 -3.76 -4.11 1.85
N CYS A 55 -4.60 -5.11 2.06
CA CYS A 55 -5.34 -5.73 0.97
C CYS A 55 -6.51 -4.85 0.51
N GLY A 56 -6.76 -4.81 -0.79
CA GLY A 56 -7.93 -4.18 -1.39
C GLY A 56 -9.05 -5.17 -1.72
N ASN A 57 -10.17 -4.66 -2.21
CA ASN A 57 -11.34 -5.49 -2.50
C ASN A 57 -11.15 -6.34 -3.77
N SER A 58 -10.36 -5.85 -4.73
CA SER A 58 -10.05 -6.49 -6.01
C SER A 58 -8.84 -7.42 -5.93
N ASP A 59 -8.11 -7.42 -4.80
CA ASP A 59 -6.98 -8.32 -4.60
C ASP A 59 -7.39 -9.80 -4.51
N ASP A 60 -6.53 -10.65 -5.06
CA ASP A 60 -6.69 -12.10 -5.05
C ASP A 60 -6.68 -12.67 -3.62
N SER A 61 -7.28 -13.85 -3.46
CA SER A 61 -7.37 -14.54 -2.16
C SER A 61 -6.01 -14.83 -1.52
N GLU A 62 -4.97 -15.04 -2.32
CA GLU A 62 -3.60 -15.21 -1.82
C GLU A 62 -3.03 -13.92 -1.24
N LEU A 63 -3.27 -12.77 -1.89
CA LEU A 63 -2.86 -11.47 -1.36
C LEU A 63 -3.60 -11.13 -0.07
N LYS A 64 -4.91 -11.40 -0.02
CA LYS A 64 -5.74 -11.21 1.17
C LYS A 64 -5.32 -12.08 2.37
N LYS A 65 -4.56 -13.16 2.16
CA LYS A 65 -3.98 -13.98 3.25
C LYS A 65 -2.70 -13.39 3.83
N ILE A 66 -1.94 -12.65 3.04
CA ILE A 66 -0.62 -12.13 3.44
C ILE A 66 -0.67 -10.66 3.86
N LEU A 67 -1.62 -9.89 3.30
CA LEU A 67 -1.78 -8.47 3.59
C LEU A 67 -2.89 -8.28 4.64
N PRO A 68 -2.68 -7.40 5.63
CA PRO A 68 -3.71 -7.07 6.59
C PRO A 68 -4.79 -6.19 5.94
N GLU A 69 -6.01 -6.20 6.49
CA GLU A 69 -7.07 -5.28 6.06
C GLU A 69 -6.82 -3.83 6.51
N ARG A 70 -6.07 -3.65 7.60
CA ARG A 70 -5.73 -2.35 8.18
C ARG A 70 -4.29 -2.36 8.65
N LEU A 71 -3.59 -1.26 8.44
CA LEU A 71 -2.21 -1.09 8.89
C LEU A 71 -2.06 0.27 9.54
N VAL A 72 -1.45 0.32 10.73
CA VAL A 72 -1.02 1.56 11.38
C VAL A 72 0.49 1.49 11.57
N PHE A 73 1.18 2.54 11.18
CA PHE A 73 2.62 2.69 11.43
C PHE A 73 2.93 4.11 11.90
N GLU A 74 4.02 4.27 12.62
CA GLU A 74 4.49 5.56 13.10
C GLU A 74 5.79 5.93 12.39
N THR A 75 5.92 7.20 12.02
CA THR A 75 7.16 7.72 11.46
C THR A 75 7.28 9.21 11.76
N GLU A 76 8.48 9.66 12.14
CA GLU A 76 8.74 11.04 12.57
C GLU A 76 7.73 11.56 13.64
N GLY A 77 7.29 10.67 14.55
CA GLY A 77 6.30 10.98 15.58
C GLY A 77 4.86 11.13 15.10
N VAL A 78 4.57 10.82 13.83
CA VAL A 78 3.22 10.84 13.24
C VAL A 78 2.72 9.42 13.02
N LYS A 79 1.54 9.11 13.57
CA LYS A 79 0.83 7.85 13.29
C LYS A 79 0.04 7.96 11.99
N ILE A 80 0.23 7.00 11.10
CA ILE A 80 -0.43 6.91 9.79
C ILE A 80 -1.19 5.59 9.73
N GLY A 81 -2.50 5.68 9.47
CA GLY A 81 -3.37 4.55 9.23
C GLY A 81 -3.66 4.37 7.74
N ILE A 82 -3.66 3.12 7.28
CA ILE A 82 -4.03 2.71 5.92
C ILE A 82 -5.20 1.73 6.01
N VAL A 83 -6.24 2.01 5.24
CA VAL A 83 -7.38 1.11 4.96
C VAL A 83 -7.74 1.29 3.48
N HIS A 84 -8.16 0.22 2.79
CA HIS A 84 -8.61 0.33 1.40
C HIS A 84 -10.03 0.89 1.34
N GLU A 85 -10.99 0.20 1.96
CA GLU A 85 -12.36 0.69 2.06
C GLU A 85 -12.53 1.53 3.33
N GLY A 86 -12.57 2.85 3.14
CA GLY A 86 -12.98 3.77 4.18
C GLY A 86 -14.42 3.49 4.58
N SER A 87 -14.64 3.09 5.84
CA SER A 87 -15.98 3.09 6.42
C SER A 87 -16.24 4.45 7.05
N LEU A 88 -17.43 5.02 6.83
CA LEU A 88 -17.84 6.21 7.56
C LEU A 88 -18.00 5.83 9.03
N SER A 89 -17.00 6.13 9.84
CA SER A 89 -17.12 5.93 11.28
C SER A 89 -17.90 7.09 11.86
N ILE A 90 -19.10 6.81 12.38
CA ILE A 90 -19.93 7.78 13.11
C ILE A 90 -19.33 8.09 14.50
N MET A 91 -18.27 7.38 14.88
CA MET A 91 -17.50 7.58 16.11
C MET A 91 -16.03 7.79 15.75
N ASP A 92 -15.34 8.69 16.45
CA ASP A 92 -13.91 8.91 16.25
C ASP A 92 -13.12 7.67 16.71
N THR A 93 -12.48 6.98 15.77
CA THR A 93 -11.66 5.79 16.02
C THR A 93 -10.16 6.10 16.03
N THR A 94 -9.78 7.37 16.11
CA THR A 94 -8.37 7.80 16.10
C THR A 94 -7.72 7.86 17.49
N ALA A 95 -8.45 7.46 18.54
CA ALA A 95 -7.98 7.40 19.92
C ALA A 95 -7.04 6.20 20.19
#